data_AF-A0AA39RXE2-F1
#
_entry.id   AF-A0AA39RXE2-F1
#
_cell.length_a   1.000
_cell.length_b   1.000
_cell.length_c   1.000
_cell.angle_alpha   90.00
_cell.angle_beta   90.00
_cell.angle_gamma   90.00
#
_symmetry.space_group_name_H-M   'P 1'
#
loop_
_entity.id
_entity.type
_entity.pdbx_description
1 polymer ?
#
loop_
_entity_poly.entity_id
_entity_poly.type
_entity_poly.pdbx_seq_one_letter_code
_entity_poly.pdbx_strand_id
1 'polypeptide(L)'
;MPCWSPKGDLIAFSSNRHNPDDVSVFSIYVIKPDGSDLRRIHVAGSEGSNDIVDRERINHVCFSEDGEWLLFSSNIGGVMAEPVSWPNQFQPYGDLFVVRLDGSGLRKLTCNGYENGTPAWHPGCELDLGTLRLGSETGDKLKGQFDEPLWISCDI
;
A
#
# COMPACT_ATOMS: atom_id res chain seq x y z
N MET A 1 -8.82 3.98 -1.07
CA MET A 1 -8.74 5.45 -1.17
C MET A 1 -8.09 5.81 -2.50
N PRO A 2 -8.53 6.85 -3.23
CA PRO A 2 -7.78 7.37 -4.37
C PRO A 2 -6.52 8.12 -3.91
N CYS A 3 -5.50 8.21 -4.76
CA CYS A 3 -4.24 8.90 -4.50
C CYS A 3 -3.86 9.78 -5.69
N TRP A 4 -3.43 11.00 -5.43
CA TRP A 4 -2.90 11.90 -6.45
C TRP A 4 -1.43 11.61 -6.71
N SER A 5 -1.00 11.70 -7.97
CA SER A 5 0.44 11.72 -8.28
C SER A 5 1.07 12.98 -7.67
N PRO A 6 2.36 12.94 -7.29
CA PRO A 6 3.07 14.10 -6.76
C PRO A 6 3.07 15.30 -7.72
N LYS A 7 3.04 15.04 -9.03
CA LYS A 7 2.95 16.05 -10.08
C LYS A 7 1.54 16.63 -10.26
N GLY A 8 0.52 16.02 -9.65
CA GLY A 8 -0.88 16.42 -9.76
C GLY A 8 -1.53 16.12 -11.11
N ASP A 9 -0.85 15.37 -11.98
CA ASP A 9 -1.29 15.05 -13.35
C ASP A 9 -2.07 13.74 -13.47
N LEU A 10 -2.08 12.91 -12.43
CA LEU A 10 -2.79 11.64 -12.38
C LEU A 10 -3.45 11.40 -11.03
N ILE A 11 -4.54 10.64 -11.05
CA ILE A 11 -5.24 10.10 -9.88
C ILE A 11 -5.26 8.58 -10.02
N ALA A 12 -4.65 7.88 -9.08
CA ALA A 12 -4.69 6.42 -8.96
C ALA A 12 -5.83 5.99 -8.04
N PHE A 13 -6.54 4.93 -8.41
CA PHE A 13 -7.60 4.36 -7.58
C PHE A 13 -7.85 2.88 -7.92
N SER A 14 -8.45 2.15 -6.98
CA SER A 14 -8.84 0.76 -7.16
C SER A 14 -10.26 0.65 -7.72
N SER A 15 -10.49 -0.23 -8.69
CA SER A 15 -11.80 -0.47 -9.28
C SER A 15 -11.91 -1.88 -9.87
N ASN A 16 -13.11 -2.45 -9.83
CA ASN A 16 -13.46 -3.72 -10.46
C ASN A 16 -14.03 -3.55 -11.88
N ARG A 17 -13.89 -2.37 -12.51
CA ARG A 17 -14.54 -2.07 -13.80
C ARG A 17 -14.18 -2.98 -14.98
N HIS A 18 -13.11 -3.77 -14.87
CA HIS A 18 -12.76 -4.78 -15.86
C HIS A 18 -13.63 -6.03 -15.75
N ASN A 19 -14.17 -6.30 -14.56
CA ASN A 19 -15.06 -7.42 -14.27
C ASN A 19 -16.10 -6.97 -13.22
N PRO A 20 -17.08 -6.13 -13.61
CA PRO A 20 -17.97 -5.45 -12.67
C PRO A 20 -18.91 -6.40 -11.91
N ASP A 21 -19.17 -7.59 -12.47
CA ASP A 21 -20.01 -8.62 -11.86
C ASP A 21 -19.28 -9.36 -10.72
N ASP A 22 -17.95 -9.28 -10.70
CA ASP A 22 -17.13 -9.85 -9.64
C ASP A 22 -16.72 -8.75 -8.64
N VAL A 23 -17.40 -8.77 -7.48
CA VAL A 23 -17.11 -7.86 -6.36
C VAL A 23 -15.83 -8.25 -5.60
N SER A 24 -15.23 -9.38 -5.95
CA SER A 24 -14.06 -9.94 -5.30
C SER A 24 -12.75 -9.52 -5.97
N VAL A 25 -12.79 -8.75 -7.06
CA VAL A 25 -11.60 -8.45 -7.86
C VAL A 25 -11.42 -6.95 -8.01
N PHE A 26 -10.20 -6.46 -7.86
CA PHE A 26 -9.88 -5.04 -7.97
C PHE A 26 -8.53 -4.85 -8.63
N SER A 27 -8.45 -3.87 -9.51
CA SER A 27 -7.18 -3.46 -10.13
C SER A 27 -6.94 -1.98 -9.97
N ILE A 28 -5.70 -1.57 -10.23
CA ILE A 28 -5.30 -0.17 -10.21
C ILE A 28 -5.68 0.47 -11.54
N TYR A 29 -6.31 1.62 -11.44
CA TYR A 29 -6.57 2.51 -12.55
C TYR A 29 -5.92 3.85 -12.28
N VAL A 30 -5.49 4.50 -13.35
CA VAL A 30 -5.05 5.90 -13.33
C VAL A 30 -5.90 6.70 -14.31
N ILE A 31 -6.15 7.96 -13.97
CA ILE A 31 -6.91 8.91 -14.77
C ILE A 31 -6.32 10.30 -14.60
N LYS A 32 -6.43 11.17 -15.62
CA LYS A 32 -6.10 12.59 -15.46
C LYS A 32 -7.19 13.32 -14.66
N PRO A 33 -6.86 14.45 -14.00
CA PRO A 33 -7.83 15.24 -13.23
C PRO A 33 -9.02 15.77 -14.04
N ASP A 34 -8.83 15.95 -15.35
CA ASP A 34 -9.88 16.35 -16.30
C ASP A 34 -10.80 15.19 -16.72
N GLY A 35 -10.54 13.97 -16.25
CA GLY A 35 -11.27 12.75 -16.57
C GLY A 35 -10.80 12.03 -17.83
N SER A 36 -9.77 12.53 -18.52
CA SER A 36 -9.21 11.89 -19.71
C SER A 36 -8.14 10.83 -19.35
N ASP A 37 -7.72 10.05 -20.36
CA ASP A 37 -6.61 9.07 -20.25
C ASP A 37 -6.79 8.05 -19.11
N LEU A 38 -8.04 7.60 -18.93
CA LEU A 38 -8.36 6.51 -18.03
C LEU A 38 -7.74 5.21 -18.56
N ARG A 39 -6.87 4.57 -17.76
CA ARG A 39 -6.28 3.26 -18.09
C ARG A 39 -6.06 2.38 -16.88
N ARG A 40 -6.06 1.06 -17.09
CA ARG A 40 -5.70 0.03 -16.10
C ARG A 40 -4.18 -0.11 -16.05
N ILE A 41 -3.60 -0.25 -14.87
CA ILE A 41 -2.22 -0.70 -14.71
C ILE A 41 -2.23 -2.22 -14.58
N HIS A 42 -1.56 -2.90 -15.50
CA HIS A 42 -1.44 -4.36 -15.51
C HIS A 42 -0.27 -4.77 -14.62
N VAL A 43 -0.59 -5.27 -13.43
CA VAL A 43 0.39 -5.57 -12.38
C VAL A 43 0.92 -7.01 -12.50
N ALA A 44 0.08 -7.92 -12.97
CA ALA A 44 0.44 -9.29 -13.32
C ALA A 44 -0.20 -9.67 -14.66
N GLY A 45 0.39 -10.66 -15.33
CA GLY A 45 -0.01 -11.12 -16.67
C GLY A 45 0.21 -10.10 -17.79
N SER A 46 0.29 -10.60 -19.03
CA SER A 46 0.44 -9.74 -20.21
C SER A 46 -0.90 -9.07 -20.55
N GLU A 47 -0.85 -7.90 -21.19
CA GLU A 47 -2.03 -7.26 -21.77
C GLU A 47 -2.77 -8.28 -22.67
N GLY A 48 -4.02 -8.61 -22.33
CA GLY A 48 -4.83 -9.61 -23.02
C GLY A 48 -4.77 -11.06 -22.48
N SER A 49 -4.01 -11.35 -21.42
CA SER A 49 -4.12 -12.64 -20.71
C SER A 49 -5.24 -12.58 -19.67
N ASN A 50 -6.40 -13.15 -19.95
CA ASN A 50 -7.56 -13.10 -19.05
C ASN A 50 -7.41 -14.01 -17.81
N ASP A 51 -6.52 -14.99 -17.84
CA ASP A 51 -6.62 -16.14 -16.91
C ASP A 51 -5.94 -15.95 -15.54
N ILE A 52 -5.05 -14.95 -15.39
CA ILE A 52 -4.33 -14.67 -14.13
C ILE A 52 -4.63 -13.27 -13.57
N VAL A 53 -4.85 -12.28 -14.44
CA VAL A 53 -4.92 -10.85 -14.07
C VAL A 53 -6.23 -10.44 -13.42
N ASP A 54 -7.30 -11.19 -13.68
CA ASP A 54 -8.66 -10.84 -13.26
C ASP A 54 -9.09 -11.53 -11.96
N ARG A 55 -8.16 -12.17 -11.24
CA ARG A 55 -8.45 -12.79 -9.92
C ARG A 55 -7.86 -12.01 -8.75
N GLU A 56 -7.18 -10.91 -9.03
CA GLU A 56 -6.36 -10.19 -8.06
C GLU A 56 -7.19 -9.14 -7.31
N ARG A 57 -6.87 -8.96 -6.03
CA ARG A 57 -7.47 -7.98 -5.14
C ARG A 57 -6.46 -6.88 -4.84
N ILE A 58 -6.35 -5.90 -5.73
CA ILE A 58 -5.38 -4.80 -5.57
C ILE A 58 -6.03 -3.56 -4.99
N ASN A 59 -5.57 -3.13 -3.82
CA ASN A 59 -6.17 -2.03 -3.07
C ASN A 59 -5.15 -1.09 -2.43
N HIS A 60 -5.66 0.02 -1.88
CA HIS A 60 -4.87 1.02 -1.15
C HIS A 60 -3.65 1.53 -1.93
N VAL A 61 -3.86 1.90 -3.19
CA VAL A 61 -2.78 2.42 -4.05
C VAL A 61 -2.31 3.80 -3.60
N CYS A 62 -1.00 4.00 -3.57
CA CYS A 62 -0.36 5.31 -3.43
C CYS A 62 0.88 5.44 -4.31
N PHE A 63 1.17 6.67 -4.76
CA PHE A 63 2.36 6.98 -5.54
C PHE A 63 3.60 7.13 -4.66
N SER A 64 4.75 6.72 -5.18
CA SER A 64 6.05 7.19 -4.70
C SER A 64 6.21 8.69 -4.95
N GLU A 65 7.15 9.33 -4.24
CA GLU A 65 7.42 10.76 -4.34
C GLU A 65 7.88 11.21 -5.74
N ASP A 66 8.62 10.35 -6.45
CA ASP A 66 9.04 10.60 -7.84
C ASP A 66 7.90 10.36 -8.86
N GLY A 67 6.79 9.74 -8.45
CA GLY A 67 5.67 9.36 -9.29
C GLY A 67 5.94 8.18 -10.22
N GLU A 68 7.10 7.53 -10.11
CA GLU A 68 7.50 6.40 -10.98
C GLU A 68 6.93 5.06 -10.49
N TRP A 69 6.64 4.94 -9.19
CA TRP A 69 6.19 3.71 -8.55
C TRP A 69 4.82 3.87 -7.92
N LEU A 70 4.10 2.75 -7.88
CA LEU A 70 2.84 2.57 -7.18
C LEU A 70 3.06 1.53 -6.09
N LEU A 71 2.69 1.86 -4.87
CA LEU A 71 2.64 0.95 -3.71
C LEU A 71 1.19 0.61 -3.41
N PHE A 72 0.91 -0.65 -3.14
CA PHE A 72 -0.45 -1.14 -2.94
C PHE A 72 -0.45 -2.43 -2.12
N SER A 73 -1.61 -2.79 -1.56
CA SER A 73 -1.85 -4.09 -0.95
C SER A 73 -2.44 -5.05 -1.98
N SER A 74 -1.99 -6.31 -1.98
CA SER A 74 -2.50 -7.31 -2.91
C SER A 74 -2.36 -8.76 -2.43
N ASN A 75 -3.24 -9.63 -2.93
CA ASN A 75 -3.19 -11.08 -2.78
C ASN A 75 -2.45 -11.80 -3.94
N ILE A 76 -1.78 -11.08 -4.83
CA ILE A 76 -1.00 -11.65 -5.96
C ILE A 76 -0.07 -12.80 -5.52
N GLY A 77 0.45 -12.74 -4.28
CA GLY A 77 1.33 -13.75 -3.71
C GLY A 77 0.65 -15.06 -3.27
N GLY A 78 -0.65 -15.21 -3.48
CA GLY A 78 -1.44 -16.36 -3.04
C GLY A 78 -1.93 -16.25 -1.59
N VAL A 79 -2.38 -17.39 -1.05
CA VAL A 79 -2.89 -17.49 0.33
C VAL A 79 -1.70 -17.51 1.30
N MET A 80 -1.50 -16.43 2.06
CA MET A 80 -0.52 -16.34 3.15
C MET A 80 -1.18 -16.58 4.52
N ALA A 81 -0.68 -16.10 5.66
CA ALA A 81 -1.29 -16.47 6.96
C ALA A 81 -2.66 -15.81 7.20
N GLU A 82 -2.93 -14.71 6.50
CA GLU A 82 -4.15 -13.88 6.60
C GLU A 82 -5.47 -14.51 6.09
N PRO A 83 -5.54 -15.35 5.03
CA PRO A 83 -6.81 -15.82 4.48
C PRO A 83 -7.45 -16.95 5.28
N VAL A 84 -6.78 -17.47 6.32
CA VAL A 84 -7.30 -18.57 7.13
C VAL A 84 -8.38 -18.10 8.12
N SER A 85 -8.42 -16.82 8.46
CA SER A 85 -9.43 -16.31 9.37
C SER A 85 -10.42 -15.41 8.64
N TRP A 86 -11.66 -15.89 8.56
CA TRP A 86 -12.92 -15.17 8.25
C TRP A 86 -13.44 -15.28 6.80
N PRO A 87 -14.46 -16.13 6.56
CA PRO A 87 -15.06 -16.33 5.23
C PRO A 87 -15.79 -15.09 4.64
N ASN A 88 -15.85 -13.97 5.37
CA ASN A 88 -16.51 -12.72 4.98
C ASN A 88 -15.60 -11.48 5.16
N GLN A 89 -14.27 -11.60 5.00
CA GLN A 89 -13.43 -10.40 4.99
C GLN A 89 -13.71 -9.58 3.71
N PHE A 90 -14.46 -8.49 3.89
CA PHE A 90 -14.73 -7.49 2.85
C PHE A 90 -13.48 -6.70 2.47
N GLN A 91 -12.45 -6.73 3.32
CA GLN A 91 -11.26 -5.91 3.16
C GLN A 91 -10.15 -6.74 2.49
N PRO A 92 -9.65 -6.29 1.34
CA PRO A 92 -8.62 -6.95 0.55
C PRO A 92 -7.25 -6.66 1.17
N TYR A 93 -7.01 -7.28 2.31
CA TYR A 93 -5.70 -7.24 2.94
C TYR A 93 -4.83 -8.38 2.44
N GLY A 94 -3.58 -8.02 2.23
CA GLY A 94 -2.60 -8.75 1.47
C GLY A 94 -1.21 -8.29 1.89
N ASP A 95 -0.20 -8.73 1.16
CA ASP A 95 1.14 -8.17 1.27
C ASP A 95 1.26 -6.84 0.53
N LEU A 96 2.26 -6.04 0.92
CA LEU A 96 2.63 -4.83 0.20
C LEU A 96 3.46 -5.17 -1.04
N PHE A 97 3.11 -4.54 -2.15
CA PHE A 97 3.82 -4.66 -3.42
C PHE A 97 4.10 -3.28 -4.00
N VAL A 98 5.15 -3.21 -4.81
CA VAL A 98 5.42 -2.06 -5.67
C VAL A 98 5.47 -2.47 -7.13
N VAL A 99 4.99 -1.60 -8.01
CA VAL A 99 5.09 -1.75 -9.46
C VAL A 99 5.40 -0.39 -10.07
N ARG A 100 6.09 -0.37 -11.22
CA ARG A 100 6.26 0.88 -11.98
C ARG A 100 4.93 1.33 -12.57
N LEU A 101 4.81 2.61 -12.86
CA LEU A 101 3.61 3.21 -13.46
C LEU A 101 3.26 2.59 -14.84
N ASP A 102 4.23 2.01 -15.54
CA ASP A 102 4.03 1.29 -16.80
C ASP A 102 3.59 -0.18 -16.62
N GLY A 103 3.41 -0.64 -15.37
CA GLY A 103 3.07 -2.03 -15.03
C GLY A 103 4.27 -2.97 -14.91
N SER A 104 5.48 -2.50 -15.21
CA SER A 104 6.69 -3.33 -15.12
C SER A 104 7.29 -3.36 -13.71
N GLY A 105 8.22 -4.30 -13.49
CA GLY A 105 9.05 -4.29 -12.29
C GLY A 105 8.31 -4.59 -10.99
N LEU A 106 7.22 -5.38 -11.04
CA LEU A 106 6.50 -5.85 -9.86
C LEU A 106 7.45 -6.47 -8.82
N ARG A 107 7.35 -6.02 -7.57
CA ARG A 107 8.13 -6.53 -6.43
C ARG A 107 7.25 -6.62 -5.18
N LYS A 108 7.42 -7.72 -4.44
CA LYS A 108 6.82 -7.93 -3.12
C LYS A 108 7.72 -7.32 -2.03
N LEU A 109 7.15 -6.57 -1.09
CA LEU A 109 7.88 -5.90 -0.01
C LEU A 109 7.71 -6.57 1.36
N THR A 110 6.54 -7.13 1.64
CA THR A 110 6.26 -7.84 2.89
C THR A 110 5.97 -9.30 2.62
N CYS A 111 6.22 -10.16 3.60
CA CYS A 111 5.79 -11.56 3.60
C CYS A 111 5.67 -12.01 5.06
N ASN A 112 4.56 -11.71 5.71
CA ASN A 112 4.38 -11.99 7.13
C ASN A 112 2.93 -12.41 7.45
N GLY A 113 2.67 -12.78 8.71
CA GLY A 113 1.35 -13.23 9.14
C GLY A 113 0.42 -12.13 9.64
N TYR A 114 0.78 -10.87 9.45
CA TYR A 114 0.03 -9.70 9.92
C TYR A 114 -0.62 -8.96 8.75
N GLU A 115 -1.68 -8.22 9.07
CA GLU A 115 -2.36 -7.35 8.12
C GLU A 115 -1.45 -6.20 7.68
N ASN A 116 -1.27 -6.02 6.38
CA ASN A 116 -0.67 -4.80 5.83
C ASN A 116 -1.78 -3.88 5.30
N GLY A 117 -2.09 -2.84 6.09
CA GLY A 117 -3.16 -1.89 5.82
C GLY A 117 -2.82 -0.83 4.75
N THR A 118 -3.46 0.35 4.83
CA THR A 118 -3.29 1.44 3.84
C THR A 118 -1.85 1.97 3.87
N PRO A 119 -1.01 1.68 2.86
CA PRO A 119 0.38 2.11 2.89
C PRO A 119 0.49 3.59 2.50
N ALA A 120 1.58 4.22 2.94
CA ALA A 120 1.94 5.58 2.55
C ALA A 120 3.43 5.64 2.21
N TRP A 121 3.77 6.51 1.26
CA TRP A 121 5.16 6.87 0.99
C TRP A 121 5.56 8.06 1.85
N HIS A 122 6.73 7.97 2.46
CA HIS A 122 7.37 9.13 3.06
C HIS A 122 8.10 9.90 1.94
N PRO A 123 7.91 11.22 1.81
CA PRO A 123 8.73 12.02 0.92
C PRO A 123 10.16 12.02 1.47
N GLY A 124 11.16 11.62 0.69
CA GLY A 124 12.54 11.33 1.07
C GLY A 124 13.34 12.49 1.68
N CYS A 125 12.70 13.59 2.08
CA CYS A 125 13.25 14.48 3.08
C CYS A 125 13.64 13.66 4.31
N GLU A 126 14.88 13.82 4.76
CA GLU A 126 15.35 13.24 6.00
C GLU A 126 14.41 13.67 7.14
N LEU A 127 13.77 12.69 7.77
CA LEU A 127 13.03 12.92 9.02
C LEU A 127 14.05 13.41 10.04
N ASP A 128 14.07 14.71 10.32
CA ASP A 128 14.80 15.23 11.47
C ASP A 128 14.09 14.77 12.75
N LEU A 129 14.44 13.56 13.19
CA LEU A 129 13.99 12.97 14.44
C LEU A 129 14.29 13.88 15.66
N GLY A 130 15.21 14.85 15.52
CA GLY A 130 15.50 15.87 16.53
C GLY A 130 14.37 16.90 16.71
N THR A 131 13.57 17.14 15.67
CA THR A 131 12.43 18.08 15.70
C THR A 131 11.11 17.44 16.16
N LEU A 132 11.01 16.11 16.13
CA LEU A 132 9.88 15.33 16.66
C LEU A 132 9.92 15.16 18.18
N ARG A 133 10.48 16.14 18.90
CA ARG A 133 10.39 16.19 20.36
C ARG A 133 9.13 16.99 20.69
N LEU A 134 8.24 16.43 21.52
CA LEU A 134 7.34 17.29 22.29
C LEU A 134 8.26 18.30 23.00
N GLY A 135 7.94 19.59 22.90
CA GLY A 135 8.68 20.63 23.61
C GLY A 135 8.88 20.20 25.07
N SER A 136 10.05 20.48 25.63
CA SER A 136 10.59 19.93 26.89
C SER A 136 9.71 20.06 28.14
N GLU A 137 8.53 20.65 28.02
CA GLU A 137 7.59 20.94 29.11
C GLU A 137 6.29 20.14 29.03
N THR A 138 6.09 19.30 27.99
CA THR A 138 4.87 18.49 27.85
C THR A 138 5.16 17.00 28.02
N GLY A 139 5.28 16.59 29.28
CA GLY A 139 5.30 15.18 29.67
C GLY A 139 4.81 15.06 31.10
N ASP A 140 3.70 14.34 31.30
CA ASP A 140 3.30 13.97 32.66
C ASP A 140 4.39 13.07 33.26
N LYS A 141 4.86 13.43 34.46
CA LYS A 141 5.83 12.62 35.19
C LYS A 141 5.20 11.25 35.47
N LEU A 142 5.70 10.21 34.81
CA LEU A 142 5.33 8.81 35.04
C LEU A 142 5.34 8.52 36.54
N LYS A 143 4.18 8.19 37.10
CA LYS A 143 4.01 7.79 38.52
C LYS A 143 4.10 6.28 38.74
N GLY A 144 4.26 5.51 37.66
CA GLY A 144 4.42 4.05 37.71
C GLY A 144 5.88 3.67 37.89
N GLN A 145 6.15 2.74 38.80
CA GLN A 145 7.44 2.03 38.85
C GLN A 145 7.43 0.99 37.74
N PHE A 146 8.03 1.31 36.60
CA PHE A 146 8.34 0.32 35.57
C PHE A 146 9.81 -0.07 35.76
N ASP A 147 10.06 -1.35 36.01
CA ASP A 147 11.41 -1.91 35.88
C ASP A 147 11.81 -1.78 34.40
N GLU A 148 12.92 -1.09 34.13
CA GLU A 148 13.43 -0.97 32.77
C GLU A 148 13.75 -2.38 32.24
N PRO A 149 13.23 -2.78 31.06
CA PRO A 149 13.63 -4.02 30.43
C PRO A 149 15.10 -3.92 30.01
N LEU A 150 15.96 -4.62 30.76
CA LEU A 150 17.42 -4.74 30.57
C LEU A 150 17.89 -5.24 29.19
N TRP A 151 16.98 -5.46 28.23
CA TRP A 151 17.27 -6.11 26.95
C TRP A 151 17.09 -5.21 25.72
N ILE A 152 16.78 -3.92 25.90
CA ILE A 152 16.85 -2.94 24.81
C ILE A 152 18.04 -2.00 25.07
N SER A 153 19.17 -2.30 24.42
CA SER A 153 20.28 -1.37 24.24
C SER A 153 20.38 -1.02 22.75
N CYS A 154 20.23 0.25 22.41
CA CYS A 154 20.64 0.78 21.11
C CYS A 154 22.01 1.44 21.29
N ASP A 155 23.05 0.84 20.71
CA ASP A 155 24.33 1.51 20.54
C ASP A 155 24.20 2.54 19.41
N ILE A 156 24.47 3.81 19.72
CA ILE A 156 24.57 4.91 18.75
C ILE A 156 25.99 4.96 18.21
#